data_AF-A0A7S2FQU1-F1
#
_entry.id   AF-A0A7S2FQU1-F1
#
_cell.length_a   1.000
_cell.length_b   1.000
_cell.length_c   1.000
_cell.angle_alpha   90.00
_cell.angle_beta   90.00
_cell.angle_gamma   90.00
#
_symmetry.space_group_name_H-M   'P 1'
#
loop_
_entity.id
_entity.type
_entity.pdbx_description
1 polymer ?
#
loop_
_entity_poly.entity_id
_entity_poly.type
_entity_poly.pdbx_seq_one_letter_code
_entity_poly.pdbx_strand_id
1 'polypeptide(L)'
;YILSHPNQCDSMYLLPMGHPSGRHSGDACNYHPDCKDSANSVDYSKPNLEKFPKFAKLQANEVVLTAGDFLYLPTHWFHFIISLGLNYQCNTRSGRSNEYTKDVKKCGFK
;
A
#
# COMPACT_ATOMS: atom_id res chain seq x y z
N TYR A 1 -2.43 8.23 -8.74
CA TYR A 1 -2.66 7.65 -7.41
C TYR A 1 -3.51 6.41 -7.56
N ILE A 2 -3.10 5.30 -6.95
CA ILE A 2 -3.88 4.07 -6.86
C ILE A 2 -4.16 3.88 -5.37
N LEU A 3 -5.44 3.86 -4.98
CA LEU A 3 -5.90 3.87 -3.60
C LEU A 3 -6.65 2.57 -3.30
N SER A 4 -6.28 1.88 -2.23
CA SER A 4 -6.99 0.66 -1.81
C SER A 4 -7.55 0.81 -0.41
N HIS A 5 -8.78 0.38 -0.24
CA HIS A 5 -9.46 0.41 1.04
C HIS A 5 -8.73 -0.49 2.06
N PRO A 6 -8.65 -0.14 3.35
CA PRO A 6 -7.93 -0.91 4.37
C PRO A 6 -8.32 -2.39 4.46
N ASN A 7 -9.57 -2.73 4.12
CA ASN A 7 -10.07 -4.11 4.06
C ASN A 7 -9.43 -4.97 2.95
N GLN A 8 -8.63 -4.39 2.05
CA GLN A 8 -7.98 -5.11 0.95
C GLN A 8 -6.61 -5.68 1.33
N CYS A 9 -6.11 -5.41 2.53
CA CYS A 9 -4.71 -5.69 2.91
C CYS A 9 -4.27 -7.15 2.76
N ASP A 10 -5.19 -8.11 2.87
CA ASP A 10 -4.92 -9.54 2.65
C ASP A 10 -4.41 -9.86 1.24
N SER A 11 -4.74 -9.01 0.27
CA SER A 11 -4.33 -9.13 -1.14
C SER A 11 -3.14 -8.23 -1.48
N MET A 12 -2.68 -7.40 -0.54
CA MET A 12 -1.65 -6.39 -0.77
C MET A 12 -0.24 -6.85 -0.35
N TYR A 13 -0.12 -8.02 0.29
CA TYR A 13 1.17 -8.57 0.74
C TYR A 13 1.96 -7.54 1.57
N LEU A 14 1.33 -6.98 2.59
CA LEU A 14 1.98 -5.95 3.40
C LEU A 14 3.06 -6.56 4.29
N LEU A 15 4.20 -5.89 4.35
CA LEU A 15 5.29 -6.25 5.24
C LEU A 15 4.84 -6.04 6.70
N PRO A 16 5.18 -6.99 7.60
CA PRO A 16 4.60 -7.05 8.93
C PRO A 16 5.05 -5.88 9.81
N MET A 17 4.32 -5.67 10.90
CA MET A 17 4.70 -4.72 11.93
C MET A 17 6.08 -5.09 12.51
N GLY A 18 6.98 -4.11 12.63
CA GLY A 18 8.37 -4.32 13.05
C GLY A 18 9.38 -4.41 11.90
N HIS A 19 8.92 -4.63 10.66
CA HIS A 19 9.78 -4.48 9.48
C HIS A 19 10.09 -2.99 9.22
N PRO A 20 11.31 -2.60 8.79
CA PRO A 20 11.64 -1.21 8.46
C PRO A 20 10.71 -0.58 7.41
N SER A 21 10.17 -1.40 6.50
CA SER A 21 9.17 -1.00 5.49
C SER A 21 7.77 -1.52 5.82
N GLY A 22 7.45 -1.70 7.11
CA GLY A 22 6.13 -2.17 7.54
C GLY A 22 5.00 -1.28 7.00
N ARG A 23 3.87 -1.90 6.64
CA ARG A 23 2.74 -1.28 5.91
C ARG A 23 2.97 -0.99 4.43
N HIS A 24 4.14 -1.33 3.86
CA HIS A 24 4.35 -1.32 2.41
C HIS A 24 4.19 -2.73 1.85
N SER A 25 3.78 -2.85 0.59
CA SER A 25 3.69 -4.15 -0.10
C SER A 25 5.06 -4.71 -0.42
N GLY A 26 5.27 -5.98 -0.10
CA GLY A 26 6.49 -6.69 -0.43
C GLY A 26 6.45 -8.14 0.02
N ASP A 27 7.43 -8.90 -0.43
CA ASP A 27 7.62 -10.26 0.01
C ASP A 27 7.97 -10.29 1.51
N ALA A 28 7.09 -10.87 2.33
CA ALA A 28 7.25 -10.98 3.79
C ALA A 28 8.27 -12.06 4.18
N CYS A 29 9.37 -12.15 3.43
CA CYS A 29 10.47 -13.11 3.58
C CYS A 29 11.16 -13.13 4.95
N ASN A 30 10.80 -12.24 5.87
CA ASN A 30 11.41 -12.10 7.20
C ASN A 30 11.22 -13.30 8.14
N TYR A 31 10.61 -14.40 7.69
CA TYR A 31 10.49 -15.65 8.45
C TYR A 31 11.08 -16.89 7.74
N HIS A 32 11.75 -16.73 6.58
CA HIS A 32 12.36 -17.85 5.86
C HIS A 32 13.90 -17.73 5.86
N PRO A 33 14.65 -18.67 6.47
CA PRO A 33 16.11 -18.57 6.61
C PRO A 33 16.87 -18.56 5.27
N ASP A 34 16.24 -19.03 4.19
CA ASP A 34 16.83 -19.04 2.83
C ASP A 34 16.52 -17.79 1.99
N CYS A 35 15.72 -16.84 2.49
CA CYS A 35 15.36 -15.67 1.69
C CYS A 35 16.42 -14.58 1.83
N LYS A 36 17.31 -14.50 0.85
CA LYS A 36 18.38 -13.49 0.77
C LYS A 36 17.88 -12.10 0.33
N ASP A 37 16.61 -11.99 -0.09
CA ASP A 37 16.04 -10.76 -0.67
C ASP A 37 14.86 -10.24 0.16
N SER A 38 15.15 -9.60 1.30
CA SER A 38 14.17 -9.04 2.24
C SER A 38 13.37 -7.82 1.72
N ALA A 39 13.44 -7.52 0.41
CA ALA A 39 12.91 -6.28 -0.15
C ALA A 39 12.35 -6.42 -1.58
N ASN A 40 11.84 -7.59 -1.96
CA ASN A 40 11.11 -7.70 -3.22
C ASN A 40 9.70 -7.08 -3.05
N SER A 41 9.61 -5.75 -3.22
CA SER A 41 8.35 -5.04 -3.25
C SER A 41 7.43 -5.63 -4.32
N VAL A 42 6.12 -5.60 -4.07
CA VAL A 42 5.17 -5.90 -5.13
C VAL A 42 5.19 -4.71 -6.09
N ASP A 43 5.58 -4.93 -7.34
CA ASP A 43 5.44 -3.93 -8.40
C ASP A 43 3.97 -3.85 -8.81
N TYR A 44 3.28 -2.77 -8.42
CA TYR A 44 1.87 -2.56 -8.75
C TYR A 44 1.65 -2.33 -10.25
N SER A 45 2.67 -1.89 -11.00
CA SER A 45 2.58 -1.67 -12.45
C SER A 45 2.70 -2.96 -13.25
N LYS A 46 3.42 -3.95 -12.71
CA LYS A 46 3.64 -5.26 -13.32
C LYS A 46 3.76 -6.35 -12.25
N PRO A 47 2.67 -6.70 -11.56
CA PRO A 47 2.73 -7.64 -10.46
C PRO A 47 3.08 -9.05 -10.94
N ASN A 48 4.02 -9.71 -10.26
CA ASN A 48 4.27 -11.13 -10.48
C ASN A 48 3.16 -11.94 -9.81
N LEU A 49 2.13 -12.32 -10.59
CA LEU A 49 0.96 -13.05 -10.08
C LEU A 49 1.24 -14.52 -9.75
N GLU A 50 2.34 -15.11 -10.24
CA GLU A 50 2.77 -16.44 -9.80
C GLU A 50 3.27 -16.37 -8.35
N LYS A 51 4.01 -15.31 -8.02
CA LYS A 51 4.54 -15.06 -6.67
C LYS A 51 3.48 -14.47 -5.72
N PHE A 52 2.63 -13.60 -6.23
CA PHE A 52 1.62 -12.86 -5.47
C PHE A 52 0.19 -13.10 -6.00
N PRO A 53 -0.31 -14.34 -5.99
CA PRO A 53 -1.58 -14.68 -6.66
C PRO A 53 -2.81 -13.98 -6.10
N LYS A 54 -2.83 -13.60 -4.82
CA LYS A 54 -3.94 -12.84 -4.21
C LYS A 54 -4.00 -11.40 -4.74
N PHE A 55 -2.91 -10.88 -5.29
CA PHE A 55 -2.85 -9.52 -5.80
C PHE A 55 -3.82 -9.32 -6.98
N ALA A 56 -4.10 -10.38 -7.75
CA ALA A 56 -5.12 -10.38 -8.80
C ALA A 56 -6.54 -10.07 -8.28
N LYS A 57 -6.80 -10.19 -6.97
CA LYS A 57 -8.08 -9.89 -6.33
C LYS A 57 -8.13 -8.50 -5.70
N LEU A 58 -7.01 -7.77 -5.69
CA LEU A 58 -6.93 -6.44 -5.10
C LEU A 58 -7.85 -5.47 -5.86
N GLN A 59 -8.75 -4.83 -5.13
CA GLN A 59 -9.54 -3.73 -5.66
C GLN A 59 -8.92 -2.39 -5.26
N ALA A 60 -8.80 -1.48 -6.22
CA ALA A 60 -8.28 -0.14 -6.01
C ALA A 60 -9.02 0.89 -6.86
N ASN A 61 -9.04 2.12 -6.36
CA ASN A 61 -9.49 3.30 -7.10
C ASN A 61 -8.27 3.98 -7.73
N GLU A 62 -8.35 4.30 -9.00
CA GLU A 62 -7.31 5.06 -9.70
C GLU A 62 -7.75 6.52 -9.88
N VAL A 63 -6.82 7.43 -9.61
CA VAL A 63 -7.02 8.88 -9.78
C VAL A 63 -5.77 9.48 -10.41
N VAL A 64 -5.96 10.19 -11.52
CA VAL A 64 -4.93 11.05 -12.12
C VAL A 64 -5.16 12.47 -11.61
N LEU A 65 -4.11 13.06 -11.02
CA LEU A 65 -4.16 14.43 -10.52
C LEU A 65 -3.45 15.38 -11.47
N THR A 66 -3.99 16.58 -11.60
CA THR A 66 -3.41 17.70 -12.34
C THR A 66 -3.07 18.85 -11.39
N ALA A 67 -2.38 19.87 -11.90
CA ALA A 67 -1.98 21.01 -11.09
C ALA A 67 -3.22 21.76 -10.54
N GLY A 68 -3.26 21.93 -9.22
CA GLY A 68 -4.38 22.57 -8.52
C GLY A 68 -5.40 21.58 -7.94
N ASP A 69 -5.33 20.30 -8.30
CA ASP A 69 -6.18 19.27 -7.69
C ASP A 69 -5.73 18.96 -6.26
N PHE A 70 -6.72 18.69 -5.40
CA PHE A 70 -6.49 18.21 -4.04
C PHE A 70 -7.11 16.83 -3.88
N LEU A 71 -6.31 15.87 -3.41
CA LEU A 71 -6.77 14.54 -3.06
C LEU A 71 -6.91 14.44 -1.55
N TYR A 72 -8.14 14.22 -1.07
CA TYR A 72 -8.35 13.77 0.30
C TYR A 72 -7.99 12.29 0.42
N LEU A 73 -6.99 11.98 1.26
CA LEU A 73 -6.62 10.62 1.59
C LEU A 73 -7.15 10.26 2.99
N PRO A 74 -8.19 9.40 3.11
CA PRO A 74 -8.75 9.06 4.41
C PRO A 74 -7.73 8.33 5.28
N THR A 75 -7.92 8.41 6.60
CA THR A 75 -7.01 7.76 7.55
C THR A 75 -6.90 6.27 7.25
N HIS A 76 -5.68 5.74 7.25
CA HIS A 76 -5.32 4.34 7.00
C HIS A 76 -5.43 3.80 5.57
N TRP A 77 -5.90 4.58 4.60
CA TRP A 77 -5.95 4.10 3.22
C TRP A 77 -4.55 3.86 2.64
N PHE A 78 -4.39 2.72 1.98
CA PHE A 78 -3.16 2.36 1.28
C PHE A 78 -3.11 3.07 -0.07
N HIS A 79 -1.92 3.50 -0.46
CA HIS A 79 -1.73 4.26 -1.68
C HIS A 79 -0.43 3.88 -2.39
N PHE A 80 -0.50 3.81 -3.72
CA PHE A 80 0.63 3.72 -4.61
C PHE A 80 0.62 4.91 -5.58
N ILE A 81 1.77 5.54 -5.77
CA ILE A 81 1.89 6.79 -6.52
C ILE A 81 2.82 6.55 -7.70
N ILE A 82 2.35 6.89 -8.90
CA ILE A 82 3.12 6.86 -10.14
C ILE A 82 3.19 8.29 -10.68
N SER A 83 4.39 8.74 -11.02
CA SER A 83 4.63 10.00 -11.71
C SER A 83 4.59 9.77 -13.22
N LEU A 84 3.66 10.42 -13.93
CA LEU A 84 3.60 10.37 -15.40
C LEU A 84 4.55 11.38 -16.08
N GLY A 85 5.12 12.30 -15.31
CA GLY A 85 6.08 13.31 -15.74
C GLY A 85 6.68 14.05 -14.54
N LEU A 86 7.47 15.10 -14.78
CA LEU A 86 7.99 15.95 -13.71
C LEU A 86 6.83 16.60 -12.95
N ASN A 87 6.77 16.38 -11.64
CA ASN A 87 5.70 16.90 -10.79
C ASN A 87 6.20 17.19 -9.38
N TYR A 88 5.48 18.09 -8.70
CA TYR A 88 5.71 18.47 -7.31
C TYR A 88 4.40 18.35 -6.55
N GLN A 89 4.44 17.76 -5.36
CA GLN A 89 3.26 17.52 -4.55
C GLN A 89 3.53 17.94 -3.11
N CYS A 90 2.61 18.70 -2.52
CA CYS A 90 2.65 19.07 -1.11
C CYS A 90 1.49 18.38 -0.40
N ASN A 91 1.78 17.67 0.69
CA ASN A 91 0.76 17.06 1.54
C ASN A 91 0.77 17.72 2.92
N THR A 92 -0.42 17.88 3.50
CA THR A 92 -0.61 18.20 4.90
C THR A 92 -1.37 17.05 5.56
N ARG A 93 -0.95 16.67 6.77
CA ARG A 93 -1.63 15.64 7.55
C ARG A 93 -2.47 16.33 8.60
N SER A 94 -3.79 16.21 8.47
CA SER A 94 -4.75 16.77 9.41
C SER A 94 -5.90 15.81 9.63
N GLY A 95 -6.49 15.87 10.83
CA GLY A 95 -7.54 14.95 11.25
C GLY A 95 -7.05 13.52 11.51
N ARG A 96 -7.66 12.85 12.48
CA ARG A 96 -7.54 11.40 12.67
C ARG A 96 -8.94 10.85 12.80
N SER A 97 -9.28 9.85 12.00
CA SER A 97 -10.52 9.09 12.18
C SER A 97 -10.19 7.68 12.69
N ASN A 98 -11.10 7.13 13.48
CA ASN A 98 -11.03 5.74 13.95
C ASN A 98 -11.89 4.79 13.11
N GLU A 99 -12.37 5.25 11.95
CA GLU A 99 -13.37 4.54 11.13
C GLU A 99 -12.85 3.17 10.67
N TYR A 100 -11.61 3.12 10.17
CA TYR A 100 -11.00 1.90 9.61
C TYR A 100 -10.00 1.22 10.54
N THR A 101 -9.95 1.60 11.82
CA THR A 101 -9.03 1.00 12.80
C THR A 101 -9.23 -0.50 12.93
N LYS A 102 -10.47 -1.00 12.80
CA LYS A 102 -10.76 -2.44 12.84
C LYS A 102 -10.11 -3.19 11.68
N ASP A 103 -10.16 -2.64 10.47
CA ASP A 103 -9.57 -3.28 9.29
C ASP A 103 -8.05 -3.29 9.37
N VAL A 104 -7.45 -2.17 9.76
CA VAL A 104 -5.99 -2.03 9.93
C VAL A 104 -5.44 -2.99 10.99
N LYS A 105 -6.20 -3.22 12.06
CA LYS A 105 -5.87 -4.23 13.07
C LYS A 105 -5.91 -5.64 12.52
N LYS A 106 -6.87 -5.97 11.65
CA LYS A 106 -6.88 -7.27 10.94
C LYS A 106 -5.64 -7.43 10.05
N CYS A 107 -5.15 -6.33 9.48
CA CYS A 107 -3.91 -6.29 8.71
C CYS A 107 -2.64 -6.41 9.57
N GLY A 108 -2.76 -6.54 10.90
CA GLY A 108 -1.61 -6.67 11.82
C GLY A 108 -0.97 -5.35 12.23
N PHE A 109 -1.64 -4.21 12.05
CA PHE A 109 -1.12 -2.88 12.42
C PHE A 109 -1.94 -2.22 13.52
N LYS A 110 -1.35 -1.23 14.20
CA LYS A 110 -2.00 -0.45 15.27
C LYS A 110 -2.64 0.82 14.72
#